data_AF-A0A382KBL8-F1
#
_entry.id   AF-A0A382KBL8-F1
#
_cell.length_a   1.000
_cell.length_b   1.000
_cell.length_c   1.000
_cell.angle_alpha   90.00
_cell.angle_beta   90.00
_cell.angle_gamma   90.00
#
_symmetry.space_group_name_H-M   'P 1'
#
loop_
_entity.id
_entity.type
_entity.pdbx_description
1 polymer ?
#
loop_
_entity_poly.entity_id
_entity_poly.type
_entity_poly.pdbx_seq_one_letter_code
_entity_poly.pdbx_strand_id
1 'polypeptide(L)'
;VLLPENPMAASTVRPAKASYGARLADPGDGCLQFVSEGTWDPARGPNCHHYRLVAGDSIRLHPGCKDQPLHRDQGVWEPYVPNDPSTPQHEIIFNLAAINFTEANGATRFVPGSHLWPKERLATRGEVARAEMPKGAVAVWLGRTLHGYGANHTDVPRPGMLFGFGPDWLTQECNLCLAVPPEVARTLPLQAIQLLGYRAGGGNSLKGRNAENLLESGKSGAL
;
A
#
# COMPACT_ATOMS: atom_id res chain seq x y z
N VAL A 1 11.85 6.86 -1.00
CA VAL A 1 11.17 6.65 0.30
C VAL A 1 9.72 7.15 0.24
N LEU A 2 8.70 6.31 0.45
CA LEU A 2 7.33 6.79 0.67
C LEU A 2 7.24 7.41 2.07
N LEU A 3 7.62 8.68 2.19
CA LEU A 3 7.43 9.46 3.42
C LEU A 3 6.20 10.33 3.27
N PRO A 4 5.39 10.50 4.32
CA PRO A 4 4.42 11.59 4.34
C PRO A 4 5.17 12.92 4.20
N GLU A 5 4.58 13.89 3.50
CA GLU A 5 5.18 15.23 3.29
C GLU A 5 5.57 15.92 4.60
N ASN A 6 4.90 15.57 5.71
CA ASN A 6 5.31 15.90 7.07
C ASN A 6 5.28 14.62 7.92
N PRO A 7 6.42 14.04 8.35
CA PRO A 7 6.42 12.96 9.33
C PRO A 7 6.08 13.52 10.72
N MET A 8 5.42 12.72 11.57
CA MET A 8 5.03 13.08 12.95
C MET A 8 6.19 13.69 13.78
N ALA A 9 7.43 13.29 13.49
CA ALA A 9 8.62 13.77 14.19
C ALA A 9 9.02 15.23 13.84
N ALA A 10 8.45 15.82 12.78
CA ALA A 10 8.87 17.11 12.23
C ALA A 10 7.79 18.22 12.25
N SER A 11 6.59 17.96 12.77
CA SER A 11 5.45 18.86 12.61
C SER A 11 5.37 19.97 13.67
N THR A 12 5.63 21.22 13.27
CA THR A 12 4.99 22.41 13.84
C THR A 12 3.88 22.87 12.88
N VAL A 13 2.64 22.86 13.36
CA VAL A 13 1.36 23.02 12.63
C VAL A 13 1.40 24.08 11.49
N ARG A 14 0.89 23.72 10.29
CA ARG A 14 0.65 24.63 9.14
C ARG A 14 -0.82 24.57 8.66
N PRO A 15 -1.37 25.65 8.06
CA PRO A 15 -2.78 25.74 7.66
C PRO A 15 -3.13 25.04 6.34
N ALA A 16 -4.43 24.78 6.16
CA ALA A 16 -5.05 23.91 5.16
C ALA A 16 -4.82 24.25 3.66
N LYS A 17 -4.39 23.29 2.84
CA LYS A 17 -4.60 23.28 1.37
C LYS A 17 -5.76 22.37 0.98
N ALA A 18 -6.56 22.83 0.02
CA ALA A 18 -7.85 22.25 -0.39
C ALA A 18 -7.80 21.37 -1.66
N SER A 19 -6.62 20.94 -2.13
CA SER A 19 -6.49 20.19 -3.39
C SER A 19 -5.92 18.78 -3.17
N TYR A 20 -6.65 17.78 -3.66
CA TYR A 20 -6.24 16.38 -3.72
C TYR A 20 -5.51 16.12 -5.04
N GLY A 21 -4.18 16.24 -5.03
CA GLY A 21 -3.31 15.84 -6.13
C GLY A 21 -2.56 14.56 -5.79
N ALA A 22 -2.09 13.82 -6.81
CA ALA A 22 -1.01 12.87 -6.64
C ALA A 22 0.03 13.17 -7.71
N ARG A 23 1.30 13.24 -7.32
CA ARG A 23 2.41 13.50 -8.24
C ARG A 23 3.50 12.47 -8.07
N LEU A 24 4.17 12.15 -9.16
CA LEU A 24 5.44 11.46 -9.10
C LEU A 24 6.52 12.47 -8.72
N ALA A 25 7.35 12.12 -7.74
CA ALA A 25 8.51 12.89 -7.33
C ALA A 25 9.75 12.01 -7.51
N ASP A 26 10.77 12.56 -8.17
CA ASP A 26 12.11 12.00 -8.13
C ASP A 26 12.91 12.74 -7.05
N PRO A 27 13.15 12.12 -5.89
CA PRO A 27 13.92 12.70 -4.79
C PRO A 27 15.44 12.61 -5.02
N GLY A 28 15.91 12.01 -6.14
CA GLY A 28 17.32 11.73 -6.38
C GLY A 28 17.87 10.50 -5.64
N ASP A 29 17.00 9.62 -5.12
CA ASP A 29 17.37 8.38 -4.42
C ASP A 29 17.33 7.13 -5.33
N GLY A 30 17.13 7.33 -6.64
CA GLY A 30 17.01 6.26 -7.63
C GLY A 30 15.63 5.60 -7.68
N CYS A 31 14.66 6.05 -6.87
CA CYS A 31 13.28 5.57 -6.88
C CYS A 31 12.30 6.69 -7.22
N LEU A 32 11.33 6.42 -8.10
CA LEU A 32 10.17 7.30 -8.26
C LEU A 32 9.25 7.15 -7.05
N GLN A 33 8.99 8.25 -6.37
CA GLN A 33 8.06 8.30 -5.24
C GLN A 33 6.69 8.75 -5.71
N PHE A 34 5.64 8.06 -5.28
CA PHE A 34 4.27 8.55 -5.38
C PHE A 34 4.00 9.47 -4.18
N VAL A 35 3.82 10.77 -4.45
CA VAL A 35 3.46 11.75 -3.43
C VAL A 35 1.96 12.01 -3.57
N SER A 36 1.18 11.47 -2.64
CA SER A 36 -0.24 11.81 -2.52
C SER A 36 -0.37 13.09 -1.69
N GLU A 37 -0.95 14.13 -2.28
CA GLU A 37 -1.35 15.37 -1.61
C GLU A 37 -2.71 15.21 -0.88
N GLY A 38 -3.31 14.01 -0.96
CA GLY A 38 -4.67 13.72 -0.52
C GLY A 38 -4.76 12.69 0.60
N THR A 39 -4.24 12.99 1.79
CA THR A 39 -4.54 12.22 3.04
C THR A 39 -4.56 13.10 4.29
N TRP A 40 -4.52 14.43 4.13
CA TRP A 40 -4.11 15.33 5.19
C TRP A 40 -5.29 16.11 5.77
N ASP A 41 -5.57 15.89 7.06
CA ASP A 41 -6.28 16.83 7.92
C ASP A 41 -5.21 17.58 8.76
N PRO A 42 -4.98 18.89 8.52
CA PRO A 42 -4.05 19.71 9.30
C PRO A 42 -4.31 19.68 10.80
N ALA A 43 -5.58 19.47 11.20
CA ALA A 43 -5.98 19.46 12.60
C ALA A 43 -5.61 18.15 13.32
N ARG A 44 -5.26 17.09 12.58
CA ARG A 44 -4.97 15.75 13.12
C ARG A 44 -3.51 15.31 12.99
N GLY A 45 -2.66 16.09 12.31
CA GLY A 45 -1.29 15.70 12.02
C GLY A 45 -1.19 14.60 10.95
N PRO A 46 0.02 14.18 10.56
CA PRO A 46 0.17 13.04 9.66
C PRO A 46 -0.37 11.77 10.31
N ASN A 47 -1.09 10.96 9.53
CA ASN A 47 -1.70 9.73 10.05
C ASN A 47 -0.67 8.71 10.56
N CYS A 48 0.63 8.90 10.34
CA CYS A 48 1.69 7.94 10.71
C CYS A 48 3.09 8.58 10.82
N HIS A 49 4.05 7.82 11.35
CA HIS A 49 5.46 8.22 11.35
C HIS A 49 6.14 7.92 10.01
N HIS A 50 5.81 6.78 9.41
CA HIS A 50 6.25 6.38 8.08
C HIS A 50 5.28 5.35 7.47
N TYR A 51 5.36 5.17 6.15
CA TYR A 51 4.70 4.07 5.47
C TYR A 51 5.64 2.86 5.37
N ARG A 52 5.08 1.66 5.42
CA ARG A 52 5.78 0.39 5.25
C ARG A 52 4.98 -0.56 4.35
N LEU A 53 5.65 -1.58 3.84
CA LEU A 53 4.97 -2.65 3.11
C LEU A 53 4.09 -3.41 4.11
N VAL A 54 2.79 -3.54 3.80
CA VAL A 54 1.84 -4.32 4.60
C VAL A 54 1.53 -5.66 3.95
N ALA A 55 1.50 -5.72 2.62
CA ALA A 55 1.27 -6.94 1.84
C ALA A 55 2.25 -6.99 0.65
N GLY A 56 2.71 -8.20 0.31
CA GLY A 56 3.64 -8.42 -0.79
C GLY A 56 3.41 -9.79 -1.41
N ASP A 57 2.65 -9.83 -2.50
CA ASP A 57 2.13 -11.08 -3.07
C ASP A 57 2.51 -11.27 -4.53
N SER A 58 2.89 -12.50 -4.87
CA SER A 58 2.91 -12.95 -6.26
C SER A 58 1.61 -13.68 -6.57
N ILE A 59 0.82 -13.17 -7.51
CA ILE A 59 -0.49 -13.72 -7.86
C ILE A 59 -0.40 -14.37 -9.23
N ARG A 60 -0.83 -15.63 -9.34
CA ARG A 60 -0.93 -16.35 -10.61
C ARG A 60 -2.35 -16.84 -10.83
N LEU A 61 -3.05 -16.22 -11.77
CA LEU A 61 -4.35 -16.73 -12.21
C LEU A 61 -4.17 -17.85 -13.21
N HIS A 62 -4.62 -19.05 -12.85
CA HIS A 62 -4.60 -20.20 -13.75
C HIS A 62 -5.80 -20.18 -14.71
N PRO A 63 -5.68 -20.83 -15.88
CA PRO A 63 -6.80 -21.02 -16.81
C PRO A 63 -8.08 -21.48 -16.10
N GLY A 64 -9.20 -20.84 -16.41
CA GLY A 64 -10.52 -21.21 -15.87
C GLY A 64 -10.83 -20.69 -14.47
N CYS A 65 -9.91 -19.95 -13.81
CA CYS A 65 -10.21 -19.29 -12.55
C CYS A 65 -11.43 -18.37 -12.71
N LYS A 66 -12.20 -18.16 -11.63
CA LYS A 66 -13.38 -17.30 -11.64
C LYS A 66 -13.05 -15.89 -11.17
N ASP A 67 -13.97 -14.99 -11.42
CA ASP A 67 -13.96 -13.65 -10.88
C ASP A 67 -13.86 -13.69 -9.34
N GLN A 68 -12.90 -12.98 -8.77
CA GLN A 68 -12.87 -12.75 -7.32
C GLN A 68 -14.11 -11.96 -6.89
N PRO A 69 -14.68 -12.16 -5.71
CA PRO A 69 -15.62 -11.20 -5.17
C PRO A 69 -15.02 -9.79 -5.13
N LEU A 70 -15.80 -8.76 -5.48
CA LEU A 70 -15.37 -7.38 -5.29
C LEU A 70 -15.23 -7.11 -3.79
N HIS A 71 -14.07 -6.64 -3.37
CA HIS A 71 -13.72 -6.41 -1.97
C HIS A 71 -12.84 -5.16 -1.83
N ARG A 72 -12.58 -4.80 -0.57
CA ARG A 72 -11.70 -3.70 -0.18
C ARG A 72 -10.56 -4.30 0.63
N ASP A 73 -9.31 -4.04 0.24
CA ASP A 73 -8.12 -4.58 0.93
C ASP A 73 -8.08 -4.14 2.39
N GLN A 74 -8.48 -2.88 2.68
CA GLN A 74 -8.55 -2.37 4.05
C GLN A 74 -9.54 -3.15 4.95
N GLY A 75 -10.37 -4.02 4.37
CA GLY A 75 -11.21 -4.99 5.09
C GLY A 75 -10.45 -5.89 6.06
N VAL A 76 -9.15 -6.15 5.84
CA VAL A 76 -8.36 -7.06 6.70
C VAL A 76 -8.17 -6.54 8.13
N TRP A 77 -8.31 -5.23 8.36
CA TRP A 77 -8.17 -4.61 9.69
C TRP A 77 -9.51 -4.29 10.36
N GLU A 78 -10.64 -4.70 9.79
CA GLU A 78 -11.94 -4.53 10.45
C GLU A 78 -12.09 -5.45 11.68
N PRO A 79 -12.84 -5.03 12.71
CA PRO A 79 -13.53 -3.74 12.86
C PRO A 79 -12.63 -2.61 13.43
N TYR A 80 -11.35 -2.88 13.68
CA TYR A 80 -10.44 -1.96 14.36
C TYR A 80 -10.11 -0.71 13.53
N VAL A 81 -10.04 -0.86 12.22
CA VAL A 81 -9.91 0.24 11.27
C VAL A 81 -11.18 0.30 10.40
N PRO A 82 -12.05 1.31 10.60
CA PRO A 82 -13.32 1.38 9.89
C PRO A 82 -13.15 1.58 8.38
N ASN A 83 -13.88 0.82 7.57
CA ASN A 83 -14.07 1.08 6.14
C ASN A 83 -15.13 2.16 5.89
N ASP A 84 -14.91 3.33 6.48
CA ASP A 84 -15.83 4.47 6.40
C ASP A 84 -15.18 5.60 5.56
N PRO A 85 -15.86 6.16 4.55
CA PRO A 85 -15.36 7.30 3.77
C PRO A 85 -14.98 8.54 4.60
N SER A 86 -15.56 8.70 5.80
CA SER A 86 -15.26 9.79 6.74
C SER A 86 -13.95 9.61 7.51
N THR A 87 -13.32 8.43 7.46
CA THR A 87 -12.01 8.17 8.05
C THR A 87 -10.90 8.30 7.00
N PRO A 88 -9.64 8.58 7.42
CA PRO A 88 -8.52 8.59 6.48
C PRO A 88 -8.34 7.26 5.74
N GLN A 89 -7.73 7.30 4.56
CA GLN A 89 -7.28 6.09 3.85
C GLN A 89 -6.00 5.59 4.49
N HIS A 90 -5.93 4.29 4.79
CA HIS A 90 -4.77 3.71 5.46
C HIS A 90 -3.93 2.81 4.57
N GLU A 91 -4.36 2.58 3.33
CA GLU A 91 -3.65 1.67 2.45
C GLU A 91 -3.69 2.14 1.00
N ILE A 92 -2.57 1.94 0.31
CA ILE A 92 -2.43 2.09 -1.13
C ILE A 92 -1.79 0.83 -1.71
N ILE A 93 -2.32 0.37 -2.83
CA ILE A 93 -1.95 -0.89 -3.46
C ILE A 93 -1.38 -0.61 -4.84
N PHE A 94 -0.27 -1.27 -5.15
CA PHE A 94 0.39 -1.25 -6.45
C PHE A 94 0.36 -2.66 -7.03
N ASN A 95 -0.23 -2.81 -8.22
CA ASN A 95 -0.28 -4.07 -8.94
C ASN A 95 0.52 -3.97 -10.22
N LEU A 96 1.63 -4.71 -10.27
CA LEU A 96 2.56 -4.75 -11.38
C LEU A 96 2.20 -5.88 -12.34
N ALA A 97 2.03 -5.51 -13.61
CA ALA A 97 1.76 -6.43 -14.70
C ALA A 97 3.03 -7.23 -15.07
N ALA A 98 3.13 -8.50 -14.71
CA ALA A 98 4.27 -9.35 -15.13
C ALA A 98 4.17 -9.80 -16.60
N ILE A 99 2.97 -9.76 -17.16
CA ILE A 99 2.63 -9.90 -18.58
C ILE A 99 1.59 -8.83 -18.96
N ASN A 100 1.18 -8.75 -20.22
CA ASN A 100 0.04 -7.92 -20.60
C ASN A 100 -1.22 -8.41 -19.86
N PHE A 101 -1.89 -7.52 -19.15
CA PHE A 101 -3.20 -7.78 -18.56
C PHE A 101 -4.26 -7.38 -19.58
N THR A 102 -5.15 -8.31 -19.88
CA THR A 102 -6.26 -8.12 -20.81
C THR A 102 -7.55 -8.59 -20.15
N GLU A 103 -8.70 -8.17 -20.67
CA GLU A 103 -9.99 -8.67 -20.18
C GLU A 103 -10.03 -10.21 -20.21
N ALA A 104 -9.53 -10.82 -21.30
CA ALA A 104 -9.57 -12.26 -21.51
C ALA A 104 -8.73 -13.05 -20.49
N ASN A 105 -7.60 -12.51 -20.02
CA ASN A 105 -6.69 -13.22 -19.11
C ASN A 105 -6.84 -12.82 -17.63
N GLY A 106 -7.92 -12.10 -17.31
CA GLY A 106 -8.26 -11.76 -15.93
C GLY A 106 -7.54 -10.51 -15.42
N ALA A 107 -7.46 -9.47 -16.26
CA ALA A 107 -7.14 -8.12 -15.81
C ALA A 107 -7.96 -7.76 -14.57
N THR A 108 -7.30 -7.09 -13.61
CA THR A 108 -7.94 -6.68 -12.35
C THR A 108 -9.14 -5.81 -12.62
N ARG A 109 -10.26 -6.10 -11.97
CA ARG A 109 -11.48 -5.31 -12.00
C ARG A 109 -11.46 -4.31 -10.86
N PHE A 110 -11.95 -3.11 -11.10
CA PHE A 110 -12.08 -2.06 -10.09
C PHE A 110 -13.34 -1.24 -10.34
N VAL A 111 -13.82 -0.57 -9.31
CA VAL A 111 -14.99 0.31 -9.38
C VAL A 111 -14.51 1.74 -9.12
N PRO A 112 -14.33 2.57 -10.15
CA PRO A 112 -13.87 3.95 -9.99
C PRO A 112 -14.74 4.73 -9.00
N GLY A 113 -14.11 5.49 -8.11
CA GLY A 113 -14.79 6.31 -7.10
C GLY A 113 -15.34 5.55 -5.89
N SER A 114 -15.32 4.20 -5.87
CA SER A 114 -15.89 3.41 -4.78
C SER A 114 -15.19 3.55 -3.41
N HIS A 115 -13.98 4.10 -3.40
CA HIS A 115 -13.24 4.45 -2.19
C HIS A 115 -13.90 5.55 -1.35
N LEU A 116 -14.87 6.28 -1.92
CA LEU A 116 -15.69 7.30 -1.27
C LEU A 116 -17.09 6.79 -0.88
N TRP A 117 -17.44 5.55 -1.23
CA TRP A 117 -18.78 5.03 -1.01
C TRP A 117 -18.93 4.48 0.40
N PRO A 118 -20.15 4.55 0.98
CA PRO A 118 -20.49 3.77 2.16
C PRO A 118 -20.11 2.29 1.98
N LYS A 119 -19.71 1.64 3.07
CA LYS A 119 -19.21 0.26 3.05
C LYS A 119 -20.21 -0.69 2.39
N GLU A 120 -21.49 -0.53 2.71
CA GLU A 120 -22.59 -1.42 2.34
C GLU A 120 -23.00 -1.28 0.88
N ARG A 121 -22.55 -0.23 0.18
CA ARG A 121 -22.92 -0.03 -1.23
C ARG A 121 -22.25 -1.09 -2.10
N LEU A 122 -23.07 -1.84 -2.82
CA LEU A 122 -22.63 -2.77 -3.84
C LEU A 122 -22.49 -2.08 -5.19
N ALA A 123 -21.51 -2.51 -5.98
CA ALA A 123 -21.34 -2.06 -7.35
C ALA A 123 -22.29 -2.80 -8.29
N THR A 124 -22.85 -2.07 -9.25
CA THR A 124 -23.54 -2.63 -10.40
C THR A 124 -22.54 -3.07 -11.47
N ARG A 125 -22.96 -3.94 -12.39
CA ARG A 125 -22.07 -4.44 -13.47
C ARG A 125 -21.49 -3.33 -14.34
N GLY A 126 -22.27 -2.27 -14.60
CA GLY A 126 -21.84 -1.15 -15.45
C GLY A 126 -20.82 -0.21 -14.81
N GLU A 127 -20.61 -0.31 -13.50
CA GLU A 127 -19.63 0.51 -12.77
C GLU A 127 -18.25 -0.17 -12.66
N VAL A 128 -18.15 -1.44 -13.09
CA VAL A 128 -16.91 -2.21 -13.02
C VAL A 128 -16.06 -1.94 -14.26
N ALA A 129 -14.90 -1.35 -14.06
CA ALA A 129 -13.85 -1.19 -15.07
C ALA A 129 -12.77 -2.26 -14.92
N ARG A 130 -11.93 -2.41 -15.95
CA ARG A 130 -10.81 -3.37 -15.99
C ARG A 130 -9.48 -2.67 -16.21
N ALA A 131 -8.44 -3.16 -15.55
CA ALA A 131 -7.07 -2.68 -15.66
C ALA A 131 -6.35 -3.40 -16.79
N GLU A 132 -6.79 -3.20 -18.03
CA GLU A 132 -6.03 -3.68 -19.18
C GLU A 132 -4.78 -2.82 -19.36
N MET A 133 -3.62 -3.44 -19.27
CA MET A 133 -2.34 -2.73 -19.22
C MET A 133 -1.20 -3.60 -19.75
N PRO A 134 -0.18 -3.00 -20.40
CA PRO A 134 0.96 -3.75 -20.91
C PRO A 134 1.85 -4.28 -19.77
N LYS A 135 2.67 -5.29 -20.08
CA LYS A 135 3.71 -5.78 -19.17
C LYS A 135 4.57 -4.62 -18.65
N GLY A 136 4.82 -4.61 -17.35
CA GLY A 136 5.60 -3.59 -16.64
C GLY A 136 4.78 -2.37 -16.21
N ALA A 137 3.55 -2.21 -16.69
CA ALA A 137 2.65 -1.17 -16.19
C ALA A 137 2.17 -1.50 -14.77
N VAL A 138 1.79 -0.45 -14.04
CA VAL A 138 1.33 -0.53 -12.67
C VAL A 138 -0.05 0.10 -12.55
N ALA A 139 -1.01 -0.67 -12.04
CA ALA A 139 -2.29 -0.16 -11.59
C ALA A 139 -2.19 0.20 -10.10
N VAL A 140 -2.79 1.33 -9.71
CA VAL A 140 -2.73 1.83 -8.32
C VAL A 140 -4.14 2.12 -7.83
N TRP A 141 -4.46 1.68 -6.60
CA TRP A 141 -5.72 2.01 -5.94
C TRP A 141 -5.56 2.18 -4.43
N LEU A 142 -6.53 2.81 -3.81
CA LEU A 142 -6.62 2.96 -2.35
C LEU A 142 -7.32 1.74 -1.74
N GLY A 143 -6.99 1.36 -0.51
CA GLY A 143 -7.50 0.15 0.15
C GLY A 143 -9.03 0.06 0.28
N ARG A 144 -9.75 1.20 0.21
CA ARG A 144 -11.22 1.22 0.17
C ARG A 144 -11.83 1.09 -1.23
N THR A 145 -11.03 1.00 -2.28
CA THR A 145 -11.51 0.82 -3.65
C THR A 145 -12.02 -0.61 -3.82
N LEU A 146 -13.29 -0.76 -4.23
CA LEU A 146 -13.84 -2.05 -4.62
C LEU A 146 -13.08 -2.56 -5.83
N HIS A 147 -12.47 -3.73 -5.69
CA HIS A 147 -11.68 -4.35 -6.74
C HIS A 147 -11.66 -5.88 -6.57
N GLY A 148 -11.10 -6.56 -7.56
CA GLY A 148 -10.85 -8.00 -7.51
C GLY A 148 -10.33 -8.50 -8.85
N TYR A 149 -9.56 -9.59 -8.85
CA TYR A 149 -9.06 -10.13 -10.11
C TYR A 149 -10.19 -10.65 -11.01
N GLY A 150 -9.99 -10.57 -12.33
CA GLY A 150 -10.96 -11.02 -13.31
C GLY A 150 -10.85 -12.49 -13.70
N ALA A 151 -11.89 -12.96 -14.37
CA ALA A 151 -11.99 -14.12 -15.23
C ALA A 151 -10.73 -14.46 -16.02
N ASN A 152 -9.99 -15.56 -15.77
CA ASN A 152 -9.01 -16.03 -16.76
C ASN A 152 -9.67 -17.03 -17.71
N HIS A 153 -10.00 -16.56 -18.91
CA HIS A 153 -10.61 -17.33 -19.99
C HIS A 153 -9.58 -17.84 -21.01
N THR A 154 -8.30 -17.54 -20.83
CA THR A 154 -7.21 -18.04 -21.68
C THR A 154 -6.70 -19.40 -21.21
N ASP A 155 -5.88 -20.03 -22.03
CA ASP A 155 -5.19 -21.30 -21.77
C ASP A 155 -3.83 -21.12 -21.06
N VAL A 156 -3.42 -19.87 -20.79
CA VAL A 156 -2.15 -19.55 -20.13
C VAL A 156 -2.36 -18.86 -18.78
N PRO A 157 -1.48 -19.11 -17.78
CA PRO A 157 -1.54 -18.37 -16.52
C PRO A 157 -1.21 -16.89 -16.68
N ARG A 158 -1.86 -16.04 -15.88
CA ARG A 158 -1.59 -14.60 -15.81
C ARG A 158 -0.90 -14.25 -14.48
N PRO A 159 0.44 -14.18 -14.46
CA PRO A 159 1.18 -13.75 -13.28
C PRO A 159 1.11 -12.23 -13.08
N GLY A 160 1.15 -11.78 -11.83
CA GLY A 160 1.25 -10.39 -11.41
C GLY A 160 1.89 -10.29 -10.03
N MET A 161 2.26 -9.10 -9.62
CA MET A 161 2.77 -8.83 -8.27
C MET A 161 1.97 -7.70 -7.65
N LEU A 162 1.62 -7.83 -6.38
CA LEU A 162 0.87 -6.85 -5.61
C LEU A 162 1.70 -6.41 -4.40
N PHE A 163 1.77 -5.09 -4.19
CA PHE A 163 2.43 -4.48 -3.06
C PHE A 163 1.48 -3.49 -2.39
N GLY A 164 1.08 -3.80 -1.16
CA GLY A 164 0.26 -2.92 -0.32
C GLY A 164 1.16 -2.11 0.61
N PHE A 165 0.95 -0.81 0.72
CA PHE A 165 1.64 0.06 1.66
C PHE A 165 0.64 0.71 2.62
N GLY A 166 1.00 0.72 3.89
CA GLY A 166 0.19 1.30 4.96
C GLY A 166 1.05 1.95 6.04
N PRO A 167 0.42 2.66 7.00
CA PRO A 167 1.11 3.32 8.09
C PRO A 167 1.82 2.34 9.03
N ASP A 168 2.88 2.80 9.69
CA ASP A 168 3.74 2.01 10.57
C ASP A 168 3.03 1.35 11.76
N TRP A 169 1.90 1.91 12.20
CA TRP A 169 1.10 1.36 13.30
C TRP A 169 0.11 0.27 12.85
N LEU A 170 -0.15 0.10 11.55
CA LEU A 170 -0.93 -1.03 11.05
C LEU A 170 -0.09 -2.29 11.07
N THR A 171 -0.59 -3.37 11.68
CA THR A 171 0.01 -4.71 11.53
C THR A 171 0.07 -5.09 10.06
N GLN A 172 1.23 -5.57 9.61
CA GLN A 172 1.42 -6.06 8.25
C GLN A 172 0.58 -7.32 8.03
N GLU A 173 -0.09 -7.44 6.88
CA GLU A 173 -0.81 -8.66 6.47
C GLU A 173 0.16 -9.82 6.27
N CYS A 174 1.33 -9.54 5.69
CA CYS A 174 2.44 -10.47 5.62
C CYS A 174 3.40 -10.23 6.80
N ASN A 175 3.80 -11.30 7.49
CA ASN A 175 4.84 -11.24 8.52
C ASN A 175 6.23 -11.07 7.88
N LEU A 176 6.52 -9.88 7.34
CA LEU A 176 7.69 -9.64 6.48
C LEU A 176 9.02 -9.79 7.20
N CYS A 177 9.10 -9.43 8.49
CA CYS A 177 10.31 -9.68 9.31
C CYS A 177 10.58 -11.18 9.56
N LEU A 178 9.57 -12.05 9.38
CA LEU A 178 9.75 -13.52 9.40
C LEU A 178 10.08 -14.06 8.01
N ALA A 179 9.44 -13.49 6.97
CA ALA A 179 9.66 -13.90 5.58
C ALA A 179 11.05 -13.48 5.06
N VAL A 180 11.57 -12.34 5.52
CA VAL A 180 12.89 -11.81 5.17
C VAL A 180 13.70 -11.66 6.47
N PRO A 181 14.39 -12.71 6.92
CA PRO A 181 15.06 -12.70 8.22
C PRO A 181 16.27 -11.74 8.25
N PRO A 182 16.77 -11.37 9.46
CA PRO A 182 17.80 -10.34 9.62
C PRO A 182 19.05 -10.52 8.77
N GLU A 183 19.53 -11.75 8.61
CA GLU A 183 20.71 -12.10 7.81
C GLU A 183 20.52 -11.79 6.32
N VAL A 184 19.30 -11.93 5.79
CA VAL A 184 18.96 -11.55 4.42
C VAL A 184 18.74 -10.05 4.35
N ALA A 185 17.95 -9.48 5.28
CA ALA A 185 17.62 -8.07 5.29
C ALA A 185 18.88 -7.16 5.32
N ARG A 186 19.94 -7.56 6.04
CA ARG A 186 21.23 -6.84 6.07
C ARG A 186 21.91 -6.66 4.71
N THR A 187 21.57 -7.50 3.72
CA THR A 187 22.13 -7.42 2.37
C THR A 187 21.39 -6.41 1.47
N LEU A 188 20.25 -5.90 1.94
CA LEU A 188 19.39 -5.01 1.18
C LEU A 188 19.76 -3.53 1.43
N PRO A 189 19.40 -2.63 0.49
CA PRO A 189 19.48 -1.20 0.75
C PRO A 189 18.63 -0.80 1.97
N LEU A 190 19.07 0.22 2.70
CA LEU A 190 18.40 0.74 3.90
C LEU A 190 16.89 0.97 3.68
N GLN A 191 16.50 1.46 2.51
CA GLN A 191 15.10 1.72 2.18
C GLN A 191 14.24 0.45 2.17
N ALA A 192 14.78 -0.67 1.66
CA ALA A 192 14.08 -1.95 1.66
C ALA A 192 13.98 -2.51 3.09
N ILE A 193 15.06 -2.42 3.88
CA ILE A 193 15.08 -2.77 5.30
C ILE A 193 13.95 -2.05 6.05
N GLN A 194 13.82 -0.74 5.82
CA GLN A 194 12.79 0.10 6.43
C GLN A 194 11.38 -0.32 6.02
N LEU A 195 11.14 -0.57 4.73
CA LEU A 195 9.83 -1.00 4.22
C LEU A 195 9.41 -2.38 4.74
N LEU A 196 10.37 -3.28 4.98
CA LEU A 196 10.10 -4.62 5.52
C LEU A 196 9.68 -4.62 6.98
N GLY A 197 9.89 -3.51 7.71
CA GLY A 197 9.53 -3.39 9.13
C GLY A 197 10.72 -3.34 10.09
N TYR A 198 11.95 -3.27 9.59
CA TYR A 198 13.16 -3.08 10.42
C TYR A 198 13.44 -1.59 10.72
N ARG A 199 12.38 -0.79 10.86
CA ARG A 199 12.42 0.61 11.28
C ARG A 199 11.57 0.79 12.54
N ALA A 200 12.01 1.61 13.46
CA ALA A 200 11.23 1.95 14.65
C ALA A 200 10.01 2.81 14.27
N GLY A 201 8.85 2.48 14.84
CA GLY A 201 7.69 3.38 14.87
C GLY A 201 7.90 4.49 15.92
N GLY A 202 7.12 5.57 15.86
CA GLY A 202 7.44 6.75 16.67
C GLY A 202 7.04 6.74 18.15
N GLY A 203 6.56 5.61 18.67
CA GLY A 203 6.33 5.42 20.10
C GLY A 203 7.22 4.37 20.77
N ASN A 204 7.91 3.52 20.00
CA ASN A 204 8.57 2.33 20.54
C ASN A 204 9.96 2.13 19.97
N SER A 205 10.87 1.74 20.85
CA SER A 205 12.24 1.48 20.47
C SER A 205 12.84 0.28 21.16
N LEU A 206 13.45 -0.57 20.34
CA LEU A 206 14.29 -1.66 20.80
C LEU A 206 15.59 -1.04 21.35
N LYS A 207 15.70 -0.99 22.68
CA LYS A 207 16.87 -0.40 23.37
C LYS A 207 18.17 -0.94 22.77
N GLY A 208 19.10 -0.03 22.47
CA GLY A 208 20.39 -0.36 21.89
C GLY A 208 20.40 -0.56 20.36
N ARG A 209 19.28 -0.29 19.66
CA ARG A 209 19.20 -0.34 18.19
C ARG A 209 18.96 1.02 17.55
N ASN A 210 19.43 1.21 16.32
CA ASN A 210 19.21 2.42 15.52
C ASN A 210 17.73 2.52 15.06
N ALA A 211 17.11 3.69 15.21
CA ALA A 211 15.70 3.93 14.83
C ALA A 211 15.40 3.71 13.34
N GLU A 212 16.36 4.08 12.49
CA GLU A 212 16.21 4.01 11.04
C GLU A 212 16.65 2.64 10.48
N ASN A 213 17.39 1.87 11.27
CA ASN A 213 17.83 0.51 10.95
C ASN A 213 17.93 -0.34 12.23
N LEU A 214 16.86 -1.06 12.58
CA LEU A 214 16.80 -1.88 13.80
C LEU A 214 17.82 -3.04 13.82
N LEU A 215 18.47 -3.33 12.69
CA LEU A 215 19.51 -4.35 12.58
C LEU A 215 20.87 -3.85 13.09
N GLU A 216 21.06 -2.54 13.22
CA GLU A 216 22.30 -1.93 13.70
C GLU A 216 22.20 -1.51 15.16
N SER A 217 23.34 -1.48 15.83
CA SER A 217 23.44 -0.90 17.18
C SER A 217 23.23 0.61 17.11
N GLY A 218 22.54 1.18 18.09
CA GLY A 218 22.29 2.62 18.13
C GLY A 218 21.29 3.02 19.19
N LYS A 219 20.61 4.14 18.95
CA LYS A 219 19.50 4.60 19.78
C LYS A 219 18.23 4.67 18.93
N SER A 220 17.17 4.06 19.42
CA SER A 220 15.83 4.22 18.91
C SER A 220 15.02 4.81 20.05
N GLY A 221 14.17 5.80 19.76
CA GLY A 221 13.27 6.45 20.71
C GLY A 221 13.91 7.06 21.97
N ALA A 222 13.04 7.43 22.91
CA ALA A 222 13.38 8.26 24.07
C ALA A 222 13.75 7.48 25.35
N LEU A 223 13.61 6.14 25.34
CA LEU A 223 13.90 5.26 26.49
C LEU A 223 15.34 4.72 26.49
#